data_AF-A0A538EAN4-F1
#
_entry.id   AF-A0A538EAN4-F1
#
_cell.length_a   1.000
_cell.length_b   1.000
_cell.length_c   1.000
_cell.angle_alpha   90.00
_cell.angle_beta   90.00
_cell.angle_gamma   90.00
#
_symmetry.space_group_name_H-M   'P 1'
#
loop_
_entity.id
_entity.type
_entity.pdbx_description
1 polymer ?
#
loop_
_entity_poly.entity_id
_entity_poly.type
_entity_poly.pdbx_seq_one_letter_code
_entity_poly.pdbx_strand_id
1 'polypeptide(L)'
;MATAKEMETQVQNTVVDEAASLGVRRYFTIPGRDPFDEIEWETRDAFIPGKEKPAFEQKSVEFPKFWSQTATNIVAQKYFRGRMSSPEREFSVKQMVGRVVDTIGGWGRAGGYFANDEEADTFEAELKAILVNQLASFNSPVWFNVGFEEKPQCSACFILSIDDSMESILDWIRREGIIFRGGSGSGLNLSKLRSSKEQLSKGGYASGPVSFMRGADASAGTIKSGGKTRRAAKMVVLDVDHPDIDEFIWCKAHEERKARVLESAGYDMSLDSADWASIQYQNANNSVRVTDAFMEACEADGDWNLTARTDGTVIETVKARKL
;
A
#
# COMPACT_ATOMS: atom_id res chain seq x y z
N MET A 1 -2.68 -3.16 -40.18
CA MET A 1 -3.25 -1.92 -39.62
C MET A 1 -4.73 -2.17 -39.37
N ALA A 2 -5.07 -2.54 -38.14
CA ALA A 2 -6.40 -2.35 -37.60
C ALA A 2 -6.27 -1.12 -36.68
N THR A 3 -7.07 -0.09 -36.91
CA THR A 3 -7.01 1.18 -36.19
C THR A 3 -7.34 0.97 -34.72
N ALA A 4 -6.50 1.50 -33.83
CA ALA A 4 -6.55 1.35 -32.38
C ALA A 4 -7.75 2.05 -31.68
N LYS A 5 -8.92 2.11 -32.33
CA LYS A 5 -10.07 2.91 -31.87
C LYS A 5 -11.31 2.11 -31.47
N GLU A 6 -11.28 0.79 -31.51
CA GLU A 6 -12.45 -0.03 -31.17
C GLU A 6 -12.05 -1.22 -30.31
N MET A 7 -11.91 -0.99 -29.00
CA MET A 7 -12.10 -1.97 -27.92
C MET A 7 -12.21 -1.18 -26.60
N GLU A 8 -13.08 -0.17 -26.57
CA GLU A 8 -13.63 0.27 -25.30
C GLU A 8 -14.67 -0.77 -24.90
N THR A 9 -14.25 -1.74 -24.09
CA THR A 9 -15.18 -2.59 -23.37
C THR A 9 -16.03 -1.66 -22.51
N GLN A 10 -17.26 -1.38 -22.93
CA GLN A 10 -18.23 -0.67 -22.09
C GLN A 10 -18.31 -1.43 -20.77
N VAL A 11 -17.91 -0.78 -19.68
CA VAL A 11 -18.09 -1.31 -18.34
C VAL A 11 -19.59 -1.27 -18.08
N GLN A 12 -20.28 -2.36 -18.44
CA GLN A 12 -21.67 -2.55 -18.11
C GLN A 12 -21.74 -2.80 -16.61
N ASN A 13 -22.30 -1.85 -15.87
CA ASN A 13 -22.50 -2.00 -14.44
C ASN A 13 -23.59 -3.06 -14.22
N THR A 14 -23.18 -4.29 -13.91
CA THR A 14 -24.09 -5.44 -13.74
C THR A 14 -24.85 -5.43 -12.40
N VAL A 15 -24.65 -4.40 -11.57
CA VAL A 15 -25.24 -4.25 -10.23
C VAL A 15 -26.39 -3.23 -10.20
N VAL A 16 -26.69 -2.58 -11.33
CA VAL A 16 -27.84 -1.65 -11.41
C VAL A 16 -29.11 -2.47 -11.59
N ASP A 17 -29.65 -2.99 -10.50
CA ASP A 17 -31.09 -3.25 -10.45
C ASP A 17 -31.79 -1.88 -10.52
N GLU A 18 -32.67 -1.68 -11.51
CA GLU A 18 -33.40 -0.42 -11.69
C GLU A 18 -34.22 -0.04 -10.44
N ALA A 19 -34.51 -1.00 -9.55
CA ALA A 19 -35.18 -0.77 -8.27
C ALA A 19 -34.22 -0.44 -7.11
N ALA A 20 -32.91 -0.62 -7.26
CA ALA A 20 -31.94 -0.36 -6.20
C ALA A 20 -31.65 1.14 -6.08
N SER A 21 -32.10 1.75 -4.99
CA SER A 21 -31.65 3.09 -4.58
C SER A 21 -30.67 2.98 -3.43
N LEU A 22 -29.66 3.86 -3.40
CA LEU A 22 -28.73 3.95 -2.26
C LEU A 22 -29.47 4.34 -0.97
N GLY A 23 -30.57 5.10 -1.08
CA GLY A 23 -31.40 5.50 0.04
C GLY A 23 -30.69 6.49 0.95
N VAL A 24 -29.89 7.40 0.38
CA VAL A 24 -29.09 8.36 1.15
C VAL A 24 -30.01 9.32 1.88
N ARG A 25 -29.83 9.41 3.21
CA ARG A 25 -30.56 10.34 4.07
C ARG A 25 -29.61 11.35 4.66
N ARG A 26 -30.12 12.56 4.87
CA ARG A 26 -29.39 13.65 5.47
C ARG A 26 -29.34 13.47 6.99
N TYR A 27 -28.16 13.54 7.58
CA TYR A 27 -27.94 13.37 9.03
C TYR A 27 -27.07 14.49 9.62
N PHE A 28 -25.97 14.83 8.95
CA PHE A 28 -25.01 15.81 9.44
C PHE A 28 -25.19 17.19 8.79
N THR A 29 -25.95 17.29 7.70
CA THR A 29 -26.03 18.52 6.90
C THR A 29 -27.41 19.14 6.85
N ILE A 30 -27.46 20.42 6.49
CA ILE A 30 -28.69 21.18 6.29
C ILE A 30 -28.89 21.36 4.77
N PRO A 31 -30.09 21.07 4.22
CA PRO A 31 -30.36 21.28 2.81
C PRO A 31 -30.04 22.71 2.36
N GLY A 32 -29.36 22.85 1.22
CA GLY A 32 -29.01 24.14 0.62
C GLY A 32 -27.84 24.88 1.28
N ARG A 33 -27.14 24.29 2.26
CA ARG A 33 -25.92 24.85 2.84
C ARG A 33 -24.70 24.00 2.49
N ASP A 34 -23.59 24.65 2.14
CA ASP A 34 -22.32 23.94 1.98
C ASP A 34 -21.80 23.53 3.37
N PRO A 35 -21.49 22.25 3.61
CA PRO A 35 -20.92 21.80 4.88
C PRO A 35 -19.66 22.55 5.33
N PHE A 36 -18.91 23.14 4.40
CA PHE A 36 -17.74 23.95 4.74
C PHE A 36 -18.11 25.30 5.37
N ASP A 37 -19.31 25.83 5.13
CA ASP A 37 -19.76 27.11 5.72
C ASP A 37 -20.11 26.98 7.21
N GLU A 38 -20.36 25.76 7.68
CA GLU A 38 -20.66 25.44 9.09
C GLU A 38 -19.37 25.28 9.94
N ILE A 39 -18.20 25.48 9.34
CA ILE A 39 -16.88 25.28 9.98
C ILE A 39 -16.17 26.62 10.16
N GLU A 40 -15.55 26.84 11.32
CA GLU A 40 -14.61 27.95 11.52
C GLU A 40 -13.24 27.59 10.91
N TRP A 41 -12.77 28.44 9.99
CA TRP A 41 -11.52 28.26 9.25
C TRP A 41 -10.46 29.25 9.71
N GLU A 42 -9.20 28.84 9.61
CA GLU A 42 -8.07 29.76 9.77
C GLU A 42 -6.94 29.46 8.81
N THR A 43 -6.13 30.49 8.58
CA THR A 43 -4.92 30.41 7.77
C THR A 43 -3.72 30.27 8.68
N ARG A 44 -2.85 29.31 8.37
CA ARG A 44 -1.60 29.07 9.10
C ARG A 44 -0.52 28.50 8.18
N ASP A 45 0.72 28.47 8.64
CA ASP A 45 1.83 27.90 7.86
C ASP A 45 2.01 26.42 8.19
N ALA A 46 2.24 25.59 7.17
CA ALA A 46 2.67 24.21 7.32
C ALA A 46 4.21 24.16 7.31
N PHE A 47 4.81 23.67 8.39
CA PHE A 47 6.27 23.68 8.55
C PHE A 47 6.76 22.40 9.21
N ILE A 48 7.75 21.75 8.58
CA ILE A 48 8.44 20.58 9.12
C ILE A 48 9.94 20.91 9.19
N PRO A 49 10.54 20.91 10.40
CA PRO A 49 11.94 21.22 10.56
C PRO A 49 12.82 20.17 9.86
N GLY A 50 13.98 20.59 9.36
CA GLY A 50 15.03 19.72 8.85
C GLY A 50 16.40 20.11 9.43
N LYS A 51 17.46 19.37 9.07
CA LYS A 51 18.82 19.57 9.65
C LYS A 51 19.42 20.94 9.32
N GLU A 52 19.41 21.34 8.04
CA GLU A 52 19.98 22.62 7.57
C GLU A 52 18.90 23.58 7.03
N LYS A 53 17.90 23.01 6.35
CA LYS A 53 16.75 23.72 5.80
C LYS A 53 15.47 23.00 6.21
N PRO A 54 14.30 23.66 6.17
CA PRO A 54 13.04 23.00 6.42
C PRO A 54 12.89 21.76 5.52
N ALA A 55 12.47 20.65 6.09
CA ALA A 55 12.17 19.44 5.33
C ALA A 55 10.94 19.64 4.45
N PHE A 56 10.02 20.51 4.89
CA PHE A 56 8.86 20.96 4.13
C PHE A 56 8.37 22.31 4.68
N GLU A 57 7.94 23.19 3.79
CA GLU A 57 7.27 24.44 4.14
C GLU A 57 6.22 24.76 3.06
N GLN A 58 5.02 25.12 3.48
CA GLN A 58 3.98 25.72 2.63
C GLN A 58 3.24 26.78 3.46
N LYS A 59 3.31 28.03 3.02
CA LYS A 59 2.74 29.17 3.76
C LYS A 59 1.28 29.38 3.43
N SER A 60 0.58 30.02 4.37
CA SER A 60 -0.79 30.50 4.19
C SER A 60 -1.78 29.41 3.74
N VAL A 61 -1.71 28.23 4.38
CA VAL A 61 -2.66 27.14 4.13
C VAL A 61 -3.91 27.28 4.99
N GLU A 62 -5.07 26.98 4.43
CA GLU A 62 -6.39 27.11 5.06
C GLU A 62 -6.86 25.76 5.63
N PHE A 63 -7.15 25.74 6.93
CA PHE A 63 -7.57 24.54 7.66
C PHE A 63 -8.74 24.84 8.60
N PRO A 64 -9.56 23.83 8.94
CA PRO A 64 -10.51 23.97 10.04
C PRO A 64 -9.74 24.27 11.33
N LYS A 65 -10.22 25.24 12.12
CA LYS A 65 -9.54 25.70 13.34
C LYS A 65 -9.26 24.57 14.33
N PHE A 66 -10.17 23.60 14.42
CA PHE A 66 -10.04 22.44 15.31
C PHE A 66 -9.04 21.38 14.84
N TRP A 67 -8.53 21.45 13.59
CA TRP A 67 -7.45 20.56 13.16
C TRP A 67 -6.13 21.00 13.82
N SER A 68 -5.32 20.05 14.27
CA SER A 68 -4.04 20.36 14.93
C SER A 68 -2.97 20.85 13.94
N GLN A 69 -1.96 21.57 14.43
CA GLN A 69 -0.79 21.95 13.61
C GLN A 69 -0.07 20.72 13.01
N THR A 70 -0.04 19.61 13.75
CA THR A 70 0.52 18.34 13.23
C THR A 70 -0.28 17.83 12.03
N ALA A 71 -1.62 17.90 12.08
CA ALA A 71 -2.47 17.55 10.95
C ALA A 71 -2.22 18.50 9.76
N THR A 72 -2.13 19.80 10.00
CA THR A 72 -1.77 20.81 8.98
C THR A 72 -0.47 20.42 8.25
N ASN A 73 0.59 20.14 9.00
CA ASN A 73 1.89 19.78 8.44
C ASN A 73 1.82 18.51 7.57
N ILE A 74 1.15 17.46 8.06
CA ILE A 74 1.03 16.19 7.35
C ILE A 74 0.18 16.33 6.08
N VAL A 75 -0.97 17.00 6.18
CA VAL A 75 -1.91 17.19 5.08
C VAL A 75 -1.28 18.02 3.97
N ALA A 76 -0.70 19.17 4.33
CA ALA A 76 -0.04 20.03 3.37
C ALA A 76 1.15 19.34 2.68
N GLN A 77 1.96 18.56 3.41
CA GLN A 77 3.09 17.85 2.83
C GLN A 77 2.65 16.71 1.91
N LYS A 78 1.73 15.85 2.39
CA LYS A 78 1.50 14.53 1.81
C LYS A 78 0.24 14.41 0.97
N TYR A 79 -0.76 15.26 1.21
CA TYR A 79 -2.11 15.07 0.67
C TYR A 79 -2.55 16.18 -0.28
N PHE A 80 -2.11 17.42 -0.07
CA PHE A 80 -2.29 18.49 -1.06
C PHE A 80 -1.62 18.12 -2.40
N ARG A 81 -2.34 18.32 -3.49
CA ARG A 81 -1.95 18.02 -4.89
C ARG A 81 -1.56 19.27 -5.64
N GLY A 82 -0.82 19.09 -6.73
CA GLY A 82 -0.17 20.15 -7.49
C GLY A 82 1.30 20.34 -7.12
N ARG A 83 2.10 20.93 -8.01
CA ARG A 83 3.53 21.21 -7.78
C ARG A 83 3.66 22.41 -6.84
N MET A 84 4.64 22.41 -5.94
CA MET A 84 4.76 23.47 -4.93
C MET A 84 4.97 24.88 -5.51
N SER A 85 5.60 24.97 -6.68
CA SER A 85 5.77 26.23 -7.41
C SER A 85 4.59 26.61 -8.31
N SER A 86 3.55 25.77 -8.38
CA SER A 86 2.38 26.00 -9.24
C SER A 86 1.27 26.71 -8.47
N PRO A 87 0.57 27.69 -9.08
CA PRO A 87 -0.64 28.26 -8.51
C PRO A 87 -1.78 27.22 -8.36
N GLU A 88 -1.68 26.08 -9.05
CA GLU A 88 -2.63 24.96 -8.95
C GLU A 88 -2.40 24.08 -7.70
N ARG A 89 -1.38 24.38 -6.88
CA ARG A 89 -1.15 23.66 -5.62
C ARG A 89 -2.32 23.89 -4.67
N GLU A 90 -2.91 22.79 -4.20
CA GLU A 90 -3.88 22.84 -3.13
C GLU A 90 -3.26 23.47 -1.88
N PHE A 91 -4.00 24.42 -1.29
CA PHE A 91 -3.62 25.13 -0.08
C PHE A 91 -4.74 25.11 0.96
N SER A 92 -5.91 24.53 0.65
CA SER A 92 -7.05 24.44 1.57
C SER A 92 -7.56 23.00 1.71
N VAL A 93 -7.96 22.61 2.92
CA VAL A 93 -8.68 21.34 3.14
C VAL A 93 -9.99 21.31 2.35
N LYS A 94 -10.63 22.45 2.07
CA LYS A 94 -11.82 22.52 1.20
C LYS A 94 -11.53 21.98 -0.19
N GLN A 95 -10.39 22.35 -0.76
CA GLN A 95 -9.96 21.88 -2.09
C GLN A 95 -9.68 20.38 -2.07
N MET A 96 -8.94 19.90 -1.07
CA MET A 96 -8.60 18.47 -0.94
C MET A 96 -9.84 17.59 -0.76
N VAL A 97 -10.75 17.98 0.14
CA VAL A 97 -12.00 17.23 0.39
C VAL A 97 -12.94 17.37 -0.81
N GLY A 98 -13.14 18.58 -1.33
CA GLY A 98 -13.96 18.85 -2.50
C GLY A 98 -13.55 18.00 -3.70
N ARG A 99 -12.26 18.02 -4.08
CA ARG A 99 -11.75 17.19 -5.18
C ARG A 99 -12.16 15.72 -5.06
N VAL A 100 -12.00 15.13 -3.88
CA VAL A 100 -12.33 13.72 -3.67
C VAL A 100 -13.84 13.50 -3.74
N VAL A 101 -14.62 14.32 -3.03
CA VAL A 101 -16.08 14.17 -2.97
C VAL A 101 -16.73 14.42 -4.33
N ASP A 102 -16.39 15.52 -4.99
CA ASP A 102 -16.97 15.91 -6.27
C ASP A 102 -16.64 14.87 -7.36
N THR A 103 -15.44 14.27 -7.30
CA THR A 103 -15.08 13.17 -8.21
C THR A 103 -15.91 11.91 -7.94
N ILE A 104 -16.05 11.51 -6.67
CA ILE A 104 -16.83 10.31 -6.30
C ILE A 104 -18.31 10.51 -6.61
N GLY A 105 -18.89 11.66 -6.29
CA GLY A 105 -20.28 11.98 -6.60
C GLY A 105 -20.52 12.11 -8.10
N GLY A 106 -19.55 12.65 -8.85
CA GLY A 106 -19.56 12.62 -10.32
C GLY A 106 -19.61 11.20 -10.90
N TRP A 107 -18.80 10.29 -10.38
CA TRP A 107 -18.88 8.86 -10.75
C TRP A 107 -20.20 8.22 -10.34
N GLY A 108 -20.73 8.58 -9.16
CA GLY A 108 -22.03 8.14 -8.69
C GLY A 108 -23.16 8.51 -9.66
N ARG A 109 -23.19 9.77 -10.11
CA ARG A 109 -24.15 10.26 -11.12
C ARG A 109 -23.96 9.56 -12.46
N ALA A 110 -22.72 9.51 -12.98
CA ALA A 110 -22.42 8.87 -14.26
C ALA A 110 -22.74 7.36 -14.26
N GLY A 111 -22.61 6.70 -13.11
CA GLY A 111 -22.92 5.29 -12.92
C GLY A 111 -24.39 4.99 -12.62
N GLY A 112 -25.25 6.01 -12.52
CA GLY A 112 -26.68 5.85 -12.22
C GLY A 112 -26.97 5.36 -10.79
N TYR A 113 -26.08 5.64 -9.83
CA TYR A 113 -26.21 5.15 -8.44
C TYR A 113 -27.24 5.92 -7.60
N PHE A 114 -27.67 7.10 -8.05
CA PHE A 114 -28.60 7.95 -7.32
C PHE A 114 -29.97 7.97 -8.02
N ALA A 115 -31.04 7.97 -7.23
CA ALA A 115 -32.41 8.04 -7.73
C ALA A 115 -32.71 9.39 -8.41
N ASN A 116 -32.10 10.48 -7.92
CA ASN A 116 -32.22 11.82 -8.48
C ASN A 116 -31.06 12.72 -8.04
N ASP A 117 -31.02 13.95 -8.56
CA ASP A 117 -29.99 14.93 -8.24
C ASP A 117 -30.00 15.34 -6.75
N GLU A 118 -31.18 15.38 -6.11
CA GLU A 118 -31.28 15.71 -4.68
C GLU A 118 -30.60 14.65 -3.80
N GLU A 119 -30.71 13.37 -4.14
CA GLU A 119 -30.02 12.29 -3.45
C GLU A 119 -28.49 12.37 -3.67
N ALA A 120 -28.07 12.70 -4.89
CA ALA A 120 -26.66 12.90 -5.21
C ALA A 120 -26.04 14.08 -4.44
N ASP A 121 -26.74 15.21 -4.39
CA ASP A 121 -26.32 16.40 -3.64
C ASP A 121 -26.33 16.13 -2.12
N THR A 122 -27.28 15.34 -1.65
CA THR A 122 -27.31 14.88 -0.25
C THR A 122 -26.09 14.01 0.05
N PHE A 123 -25.75 13.06 -0.82
CA PHE A 123 -24.56 12.23 -0.67
C PHE A 123 -23.28 13.05 -0.60
N GLU A 124 -23.09 14.00 -1.51
CA GLU A 124 -21.89 14.85 -1.53
C GLU A 124 -21.80 15.73 -0.29
N ALA A 125 -22.90 16.34 0.13
CA ALA A 125 -22.93 17.14 1.35
C ALA A 125 -22.59 16.31 2.59
N GLU A 126 -23.25 15.16 2.77
CA GLU A 126 -22.98 14.27 3.91
C GLU A 126 -21.53 13.78 3.90
N LEU A 127 -20.99 13.41 2.73
CA LEU A 127 -19.61 12.96 2.62
C LEU A 127 -18.62 14.09 2.92
N LYS A 128 -18.85 15.33 2.44
CA LYS A 128 -18.05 16.52 2.82
C LYS A 128 -18.06 16.71 4.34
N ALA A 129 -19.23 16.67 4.96
CA ALA A 129 -19.38 16.83 6.41
C ALA A 129 -18.64 15.74 7.20
N ILE A 130 -18.78 14.47 6.81
CA ILE A 130 -18.10 13.33 7.43
C ILE A 130 -16.58 13.49 7.36
N LEU A 131 -16.06 13.88 6.20
CA LEU A 131 -14.62 13.97 5.97
C LEU A 131 -13.99 15.19 6.67
N VAL A 132 -14.61 16.36 6.59
CA VAL A 132 -14.05 17.59 7.19
C VAL A 132 -14.10 17.55 8.73
N ASN A 133 -15.17 16.95 9.30
CA ASN A 133 -15.32 16.76 10.74
C ASN A 133 -14.59 15.51 11.28
N GLN A 134 -13.82 14.81 10.43
CA GLN A 134 -13.03 13.64 10.81
C GLN A 134 -13.86 12.49 11.41
N LEU A 135 -15.14 12.34 11.00
CA LEU A 135 -16.01 11.24 11.42
C LEU A 135 -15.63 9.92 10.72
N ALA A 136 -15.08 10.02 9.52
CA ALA A 136 -14.43 8.93 8.81
C ALA A 136 -13.33 9.49 7.89
N SER A 137 -12.49 8.60 7.34
CA SER A 137 -11.50 8.98 6.35
C SER A 137 -11.25 7.83 5.37
N PHE A 138 -10.97 8.18 4.13
CA PHE A 138 -10.50 7.20 3.15
C PHE A 138 -9.04 6.80 3.41
N ASN A 139 -8.67 5.63 2.89
CA ASN A 139 -7.26 5.24 2.82
C ASN A 139 -6.46 6.23 1.94
N SER A 140 -5.14 6.36 2.18
CA SER A 140 -4.31 7.39 1.54
C SER A 140 -4.32 7.40 0.00
N PRO A 141 -4.29 6.26 -0.72
CA PRO A 141 -4.43 6.25 -2.19
C PRO A 141 -5.63 7.01 -2.74
N VAL A 142 -6.78 7.00 -2.05
CA VAL A 142 -7.94 7.81 -2.46
C VAL A 142 -7.56 9.28 -2.49
N TRP A 143 -7.01 9.81 -1.40
CA TRP A 143 -6.58 11.20 -1.30
C TRP A 143 -5.48 11.57 -2.29
N PHE A 144 -4.57 10.63 -2.59
CA PHE A 144 -3.46 10.86 -3.50
C PHE A 144 -3.86 10.93 -4.98
N ASN A 145 -4.92 10.20 -5.37
CA ASN A 145 -5.17 9.86 -6.76
C ASN A 145 -6.54 10.36 -7.26
N VAL A 146 -7.59 10.31 -6.44
CA VAL A 146 -8.96 10.62 -6.88
C VAL A 146 -9.09 12.11 -7.23
N GLY A 147 -9.63 12.40 -8.42
CA GLY A 147 -9.75 13.76 -8.94
C GLY A 147 -8.42 14.41 -9.35
N PHE A 148 -7.34 13.64 -9.41
CA PHE A 148 -6.02 14.12 -9.85
C PHE A 148 -5.46 13.27 -11.00
N GLU A 149 -5.56 11.94 -10.89
CA GLU A 149 -5.20 11.00 -11.94
C GLU A 149 -6.44 10.66 -12.78
N GLU A 150 -6.28 10.52 -14.09
CA GLU A 150 -7.36 10.09 -15.00
C GLU A 150 -7.89 8.69 -14.64
N LYS A 151 -6.98 7.78 -14.26
CA LYS A 151 -7.30 6.40 -13.84
C LYS A 151 -6.74 6.15 -12.43
N PRO A 152 -7.43 6.61 -11.39
CA PRO A 152 -6.89 6.63 -10.04
C PRO A 152 -6.87 5.24 -9.39
N GLN A 153 -5.79 4.92 -8.68
CA GLN A 153 -5.71 3.75 -7.81
C GLN A 153 -6.29 4.08 -6.43
N CYS A 154 -7.47 3.55 -6.11
CA CYS A 154 -8.20 3.90 -4.89
C CYS A 154 -7.99 2.91 -3.71
N SER A 155 -7.44 1.73 -4.00
CA SER A 155 -7.26 0.65 -3.01
C SER A 155 -5.84 0.64 -2.48
N ALA A 156 -5.67 0.57 -1.16
CA ALA A 156 -4.35 0.55 -0.51
C ALA A 156 -3.68 -0.82 -0.44
N CYS A 157 -4.44 -1.91 -0.54
CA CYS A 157 -3.97 -3.26 -0.26
C CYS A 157 -4.28 -4.19 -1.43
N PHE A 158 -3.27 -4.96 -1.85
CA PHE A 158 -3.39 -5.97 -2.90
C PHE A 158 -2.80 -7.29 -2.42
N ILE A 159 -3.41 -8.40 -2.81
CA ILE A 159 -2.85 -9.74 -2.62
C ILE A 159 -2.49 -10.27 -4.01
N LEU A 160 -1.25 -10.72 -4.16
CA LEU A 160 -0.75 -11.33 -5.38
C LEU A 160 -0.64 -12.85 -5.20
N SER A 161 -0.79 -13.56 -6.30
CA SER A 161 -0.46 -14.98 -6.41
C SER A 161 0.84 -15.13 -7.18
N ILE A 162 1.54 -16.23 -6.91
CA ILE A 162 2.73 -16.63 -7.63
C ILE A 162 2.58 -18.09 -8.04
N ASP A 163 3.28 -18.50 -9.09
CA ASP A 163 3.44 -19.90 -9.49
C ASP A 163 4.93 -20.20 -9.58
N ASP A 164 5.29 -21.48 -9.50
CA ASP A 164 6.69 -21.93 -9.50
C ASP A 164 7.30 -21.93 -10.91
N SER A 165 7.37 -20.74 -11.51
CA SER A 165 7.99 -20.49 -12.81
C SER A 165 8.71 -19.16 -12.84
N MET A 166 9.68 -19.07 -13.74
CA MET A 166 10.52 -17.89 -13.83
C MET A 166 9.73 -16.67 -14.32
N GLU A 167 8.81 -16.90 -15.26
CA GLU A 167 7.89 -15.91 -15.78
C GLU A 167 6.99 -15.35 -14.66
N SER A 168 6.43 -16.21 -13.80
CA SER A 168 5.56 -15.78 -12.70
C SER A 168 6.31 -14.98 -11.64
N ILE A 169 7.54 -15.38 -11.31
CA ILE A 169 8.41 -14.66 -10.37
C ILE A 169 8.79 -13.28 -10.90
N LEU A 170 9.14 -13.16 -12.18
CA LEU A 170 9.46 -11.86 -12.78
C LEU A 170 8.21 -10.98 -12.93
N ASP A 171 7.05 -11.57 -13.25
CA ASP A 171 5.77 -10.87 -13.33
C ASP A 171 5.33 -10.33 -11.96
N TRP A 172 5.62 -11.06 -10.86
CA TRP A 172 5.41 -10.59 -9.50
C TRP A 172 6.13 -9.25 -9.26
N ILE A 173 7.43 -9.18 -9.52
CA ILE A 173 8.24 -7.94 -9.35
C ILE A 173 7.65 -6.80 -10.19
N ARG A 174 7.28 -7.08 -11.44
CA ARG A 174 6.66 -6.11 -12.34
C ARG A 174 5.33 -5.57 -11.77
N ARG A 175 4.42 -6.45 -11.33
CA ARG A 175 3.11 -6.06 -10.79
C ARG A 175 3.24 -5.19 -9.56
N GLU A 176 4.13 -5.56 -8.65
CA GLU A 176 4.38 -4.78 -7.44
C GLU A 176 4.89 -3.38 -7.77
N GLY A 177 5.79 -3.25 -8.75
CA GLY A 177 6.27 -1.93 -9.14
C GLY A 177 5.15 -1.00 -9.61
N ILE A 178 4.16 -1.53 -10.34
CA ILE A 178 2.97 -0.77 -10.75
C ILE A 178 2.10 -0.40 -9.54
N ILE A 179 1.87 -1.34 -8.62
CA ILE A 179 1.09 -1.11 -7.38
C ILE A 179 1.74 -0.03 -6.52
N PHE A 180 3.06 -0.08 -6.35
CA PHE A 180 3.84 0.87 -5.55
C PHE A 180 3.84 2.27 -6.17
N ARG A 181 3.91 2.36 -7.51
CA ARG A 181 3.75 3.65 -8.21
C ARG A 181 2.42 4.32 -7.89
N GLY A 182 1.34 3.54 -7.76
CA GLY A 182 0.02 4.04 -7.36
C GLY A 182 -0.12 4.39 -5.87
N GLY A 183 0.91 4.14 -5.06
CA GLY A 183 0.94 4.45 -3.63
C GLY A 183 0.30 3.38 -2.73
N SER A 184 0.16 2.15 -3.21
CA SER A 184 -0.44 1.03 -2.47
C SER A 184 0.60 -0.01 -2.09
N GLY A 185 0.21 -0.96 -1.23
CA GLY A 185 1.06 -2.09 -0.82
C GLY A 185 0.57 -3.42 -1.40
N SER A 186 1.46 -4.41 -1.39
CA SER A 186 1.20 -5.77 -1.85
C SER A 186 1.57 -6.80 -0.79
N GLY A 187 0.85 -7.92 -0.79
CA GLY A 187 1.18 -9.11 -0.02
C GLY A 187 1.14 -10.36 -0.91
N LEU A 188 1.99 -11.34 -0.64
CA LEU A 188 1.91 -12.66 -1.27
C LEU A 188 2.49 -13.76 -0.40
N ASN A 189 2.02 -15.00 -0.65
CA ASN A 189 2.61 -16.20 -0.06
C ASN A 189 3.55 -16.87 -1.09
N LEU A 190 4.82 -17.00 -0.72
CA LEU A 190 5.88 -17.56 -1.57
C LEU A 190 5.99 -19.08 -1.47
N SER A 191 5.18 -19.75 -0.65
CA SER A 191 5.29 -21.18 -0.36
C SER A 191 4.99 -22.11 -1.53
N LYS A 192 4.48 -21.57 -2.64
CA LYS A 192 4.36 -22.31 -3.90
C LYS A 192 5.70 -22.48 -4.61
N LEU A 193 6.66 -21.59 -4.38
CA LEU A 193 7.98 -21.70 -4.99
C LEU A 193 8.71 -22.89 -4.40
N ARG A 194 9.40 -23.66 -5.25
CA ARG A 194 10.27 -24.72 -4.76
C ARG A 194 11.41 -24.17 -3.91
N SER A 195 11.80 -24.93 -2.91
CA SER A 195 12.87 -24.56 -1.98
C SER A 195 14.25 -24.64 -2.60
N SER A 196 15.21 -23.97 -1.97
CA SER A 196 16.63 -24.03 -2.34
C SER A 196 17.24 -25.43 -2.23
N LYS A 197 16.56 -26.33 -1.52
CA LYS A 197 16.94 -27.74 -1.30
C LYS A 197 16.41 -28.69 -2.39
N GLU A 198 15.59 -28.20 -3.33
CA GLU A 198 14.98 -29.01 -4.40
C GLU A 198 15.78 -28.94 -5.72
N GLN A 199 15.88 -30.07 -6.43
CA GLN A 199 16.63 -30.17 -7.70
C GLN A 199 15.85 -29.61 -8.90
N LEU A 200 16.58 -29.06 -9.86
CA LEU A 200 16.04 -28.61 -11.14
C LEU A 200 16.12 -29.70 -12.21
N SER A 201 15.21 -29.65 -13.19
CA SER A 201 15.11 -30.64 -14.27
C SER A 201 16.36 -30.73 -15.16
N LYS A 202 17.18 -29.67 -15.22
CA LYS A 202 18.42 -29.60 -16.01
C LYS A 202 19.69 -29.69 -15.15
N GLY A 203 19.56 -30.13 -13.89
CA GLY A 203 20.65 -30.22 -12.92
C GLY A 203 20.81 -28.94 -12.08
N GLY A 204 21.49 -29.09 -10.94
CA GLY A 204 21.60 -28.04 -9.93
C GLY A 204 20.39 -27.97 -9.00
N TYR A 205 20.45 -27.03 -8.06
CA TYR A 205 19.41 -26.75 -7.08
C TYR A 205 18.71 -25.44 -7.40
N ALA A 206 17.44 -25.32 -7.01
CA ALA A 206 16.72 -24.07 -7.15
C ALA A 206 17.31 -22.97 -6.25
N SER A 207 17.04 -21.71 -6.56
CA SER A 207 17.49 -20.60 -5.71
C SER A 207 16.67 -20.44 -4.43
N GLY A 208 15.44 -20.97 -4.39
CA GLY A 208 14.51 -20.83 -3.27
C GLY A 208 13.83 -19.45 -3.18
N PRO A 209 12.69 -19.34 -2.48
CA PRO A 209 11.96 -18.09 -2.27
C PRO A 209 12.76 -16.97 -1.62
N VAL A 210 13.67 -17.27 -0.68
CA VAL A 210 14.43 -16.24 0.05
C VAL A 210 15.40 -15.51 -0.89
N SER A 211 15.99 -16.21 -1.86
CA SER A 211 16.84 -15.60 -2.88
C SER A 211 16.05 -14.68 -3.82
N PHE A 212 14.86 -15.09 -4.28
CA PHE A 212 14.01 -14.22 -5.10
C PHE A 212 13.46 -13.03 -4.32
N MET A 213 13.17 -13.21 -3.03
CA MET A 213 12.78 -12.13 -2.12
C MET A 213 13.86 -11.05 -2.03
N ARG A 214 15.15 -11.41 -2.09
CA ARG A 214 16.27 -10.44 -2.14
C ARG A 214 16.19 -9.55 -3.39
N GLY A 215 15.88 -10.14 -4.54
CA GLY A 215 15.69 -9.39 -5.79
C GLY A 215 14.47 -8.48 -5.75
N ALA A 216 13.34 -8.97 -5.24
CA ALA A 216 12.12 -8.20 -5.07
C ALA A 216 12.29 -7.05 -4.05
N ASP A 217 13.08 -7.27 -2.99
CA ASP A 217 13.44 -6.26 -2.01
C ASP A 217 14.24 -5.10 -2.63
N ALA A 218 15.28 -5.41 -3.41
CA ALA A 218 16.06 -4.40 -4.12
C ALA A 218 15.21 -3.61 -5.13
N SER A 219 14.29 -4.29 -5.82
CA SER A 219 13.33 -3.63 -6.71
C SER A 219 12.42 -2.66 -5.94
N ALA A 220 11.86 -3.09 -4.80
CA ALA A 220 11.02 -2.24 -3.95
C ALA A 220 11.77 -1.00 -3.43
N GLY A 221 13.03 -1.15 -3.02
CA GLY A 221 13.87 -0.03 -2.56
C GLY A 221 14.19 0.99 -3.65
N THR A 222 14.18 0.59 -4.92
CA THR A 222 14.41 1.49 -6.07
C THR A 222 13.18 2.34 -6.39
N ILE A 223 11.98 1.83 -6.11
CA ILE A 223 10.72 2.49 -6.47
C ILE A 223 10.33 3.48 -5.37
N LYS A 224 10.76 4.72 -5.57
CA LYS A 224 10.22 5.88 -4.85
C LYS A 224 8.94 6.30 -5.58
N SER A 225 7.77 6.25 -4.95
CA SER A 225 6.52 6.64 -5.60
C SER A 225 6.62 8.10 -6.04
N GLY A 226 6.87 8.37 -7.33
CA GLY A 226 7.27 9.68 -7.85
C GLY A 226 6.34 10.82 -7.42
N GLY A 227 6.77 11.59 -6.41
CA GLY A 227 6.02 12.72 -5.85
C GLY A 227 4.96 12.38 -4.79
N LYS A 228 4.69 11.10 -4.55
CA LYS A 228 3.82 10.62 -3.45
C LYS A 228 4.76 10.20 -2.30
N THR A 229 4.53 10.67 -1.08
CA THR A 229 5.49 10.54 0.04
C THR A 229 5.47 9.14 0.71
N ARG A 230 5.35 8.05 -0.07
CA ARG A 230 5.21 6.68 0.47
C ARG A 230 6.31 5.77 -0.07
N ARG A 231 7.07 5.13 0.83
CA ARG A 231 7.96 4.01 0.45
C ARG A 231 7.12 2.81 0.03
N ALA A 232 7.66 1.96 -0.84
CA ALA A 232 7.06 0.68 -1.16
C ALA A 232 6.74 -0.11 0.12
N ALA A 233 5.57 -0.74 0.18
CA ALA A 233 5.13 -1.53 1.33
C ALA A 233 4.80 -2.93 0.85
N LYS A 234 5.60 -3.92 1.28
CA LYS A 234 5.45 -5.32 0.91
C LYS A 234 5.24 -6.20 2.15
N MET A 235 4.40 -7.21 2.01
CA MET A 235 4.35 -8.37 2.90
C MET A 235 4.70 -9.63 2.14
N VAL A 236 5.57 -10.46 2.70
CA VAL A 236 5.88 -11.80 2.19
C VAL A 236 5.55 -12.83 3.25
N VAL A 237 4.91 -13.91 2.83
CA VAL A 237 4.52 -15.02 3.70
C VAL A 237 5.23 -16.29 3.25
N LEU A 238 5.69 -17.09 4.21
CA LEU A 238 6.15 -18.46 3.98
C LEU A 238 5.50 -19.41 5.00
N ASP A 239 5.10 -20.58 4.54
CA ASP A 239 4.46 -21.61 5.35
C ASP A 239 5.51 -22.30 6.22
N VAL A 240 5.12 -22.64 7.45
CA VAL A 240 6.02 -23.16 8.47
C VAL A 240 6.66 -24.52 8.12
N ASP A 241 6.08 -25.27 7.19
CA ASP A 241 6.60 -26.53 6.66
C ASP A 241 7.47 -26.37 5.41
N HIS A 242 7.75 -25.14 4.97
CA HIS A 242 8.59 -24.90 3.79
C HIS A 242 10.07 -25.22 4.10
N PRO A 243 10.83 -25.91 3.24
CA PRO A 243 12.23 -26.29 3.54
C PRO A 243 13.22 -25.14 3.76
N ASP A 244 12.90 -23.94 3.25
CA ASP A 244 13.67 -22.70 3.48
C ASP A 244 13.14 -21.83 4.65
N ILE A 245 12.28 -22.38 5.52
CA ILE A 245 11.62 -21.60 6.59
C ILE A 245 12.61 -20.98 7.58
N ASP A 246 13.67 -21.69 7.96
CA ASP A 246 14.69 -21.18 8.89
C ASP A 246 15.42 -19.96 8.31
N GLU A 247 15.83 -20.03 7.04
CA GLU A 247 16.45 -18.89 6.35
C GLU A 247 15.49 -17.70 6.29
N PHE A 248 14.21 -17.95 5.99
CA PHE A 248 13.18 -16.91 5.93
C PHE A 248 12.93 -16.22 7.26
N ILE A 249 12.95 -16.95 8.38
CA ILE A 249 12.82 -16.41 9.74
C ILE A 249 14.00 -15.51 10.06
N TRP A 250 15.22 -15.95 9.76
CA TRP A 250 16.43 -15.29 10.22
C TRP A 250 17.02 -14.24 9.27
N CYS A 251 16.61 -14.20 7.99
CA CYS A 251 17.25 -13.37 6.97
C CYS A 251 17.35 -11.90 7.36
N LYS A 252 16.30 -11.32 7.96
CA LYS A 252 16.30 -9.91 8.38
C LYS A 252 17.21 -9.66 9.59
N ALA A 253 17.18 -10.55 10.57
CA ALA A 253 18.03 -10.44 11.76
C ALA A 253 19.52 -10.59 11.42
N HIS A 254 19.85 -11.42 10.43
CA HIS A 254 21.22 -11.54 9.92
C HIS A 254 21.69 -10.25 9.25
N GLU A 255 20.84 -9.63 8.42
CA GLU A 255 21.13 -8.34 7.78
C GLU A 255 21.25 -7.19 8.80
N GLU A 256 20.45 -7.18 9.87
CA GLU A 256 20.60 -6.20 10.95
C GLU A 256 21.93 -6.37 11.72
N ARG A 257 22.37 -7.60 11.96
CA ARG A 257 23.70 -7.82 12.56
C ARG A 257 24.80 -7.28 11.66
N LYS A 258 24.70 -7.47 10.34
CA LYS A 258 25.62 -6.87 9.37
C LYS A 258 25.61 -5.34 9.46
N ALA A 259 24.43 -4.72 9.52
CA ALA A 259 24.31 -3.27 9.68
C ALA A 259 25.02 -2.76 10.95
N ARG A 260 24.84 -3.41 12.11
CA ARG A 260 25.52 -3.01 13.36
C ARG A 260 27.06 -3.10 13.29
N VAL A 261 27.57 -4.12 12.59
CA VAL A 261 29.01 -4.27 12.37
C VAL A 261 29.52 -3.14 11.46
N LEU A 262 28.78 -2.79 10.41
CA LEU A 262 29.13 -1.68 9.51
C LEU A 262 29.08 -0.32 10.23
N GLU A 263 28.05 -0.09 11.06
CA GLU A 263 27.98 1.11 11.91
C GLU A 263 29.21 1.23 12.82
N SER A 264 29.60 0.11 13.47
CA SER A 264 30.78 0.06 14.34
C SER A 264 32.09 0.31 13.57
N ALA A 265 32.10 0.04 12.26
CA ALA A 265 33.22 0.33 11.36
C ALA A 265 33.19 1.76 10.78
N GLY A 266 32.22 2.58 11.16
CA GLY A 266 32.13 4.00 10.77
C GLY A 266 31.26 4.28 9.55
N TYR A 267 30.50 3.31 9.05
CA TYR A 267 29.52 3.55 7.98
C TYR A 267 28.26 4.23 8.54
N ASP A 268 27.61 5.09 7.75
CA ASP A 268 26.37 5.74 8.15
C ASP A 268 25.19 4.79 7.96
N MET A 269 24.78 4.09 9.02
CA MET A 269 23.62 3.18 8.98
C MET A 269 22.30 3.86 9.31
N SER A 270 22.21 5.20 9.22
CA SER A 270 20.93 5.88 9.33
C SER A 270 20.02 5.57 8.14
N LEU A 271 18.70 5.53 8.39
CA LEU A 271 17.71 5.25 7.34
C LEU A 271 17.86 6.24 6.17
N ASP A 272 17.83 5.69 4.95
CA ASP A 272 17.98 6.41 3.68
C ASP A 272 19.38 6.97 3.38
N SER A 273 20.42 6.61 4.17
CA SER A 273 21.81 6.89 3.82
C SER A 273 22.27 6.10 2.58
N ALA A 274 23.39 6.51 1.97
CA ALA A 274 23.99 5.77 0.86
C ALA A 274 24.47 4.37 1.28
N ASP A 275 24.99 4.24 2.50
CA ASP A 275 25.53 2.96 2.99
C ASP A 275 24.39 1.99 3.35
N TRP A 276 23.27 2.49 3.88
CA TRP A 276 22.07 1.70 4.20
C TRP A 276 21.48 1.00 2.97
N ALA A 277 21.65 1.57 1.77
CA ALA A 277 21.11 1.01 0.53
C ALA A 277 21.66 -0.40 0.18
N SER A 278 22.75 -0.83 0.83
CA SER A 278 23.35 -2.15 0.67
C SER A 278 22.74 -3.24 1.57
N ILE A 279 21.91 -2.86 2.55
CA ILE A 279 21.26 -3.79 3.49
C ILE A 279 20.00 -4.36 2.83
N GLN A 280 19.90 -5.69 2.82
CA GLN A 280 18.86 -6.44 2.13
C GLN A 280 17.68 -6.76 3.06
N TYR A 281 16.54 -7.11 2.47
CA TYR A 281 15.31 -7.53 3.13
C TYR A 281 14.65 -6.44 4.01
N GLN A 282 14.96 -5.17 3.75
CA GLN A 282 14.48 -4.04 4.54
C GLN A 282 13.11 -3.50 4.08
N ASN A 283 12.71 -3.80 2.84
CA ASN A 283 11.51 -3.25 2.20
C ASN A 283 10.29 -4.17 2.29
N ALA A 284 10.40 -5.31 3.00
CA ALA A 284 9.31 -6.24 3.21
C ALA A 284 9.10 -6.55 4.70
N ASN A 285 7.85 -6.68 5.09
CA ASN A 285 7.47 -7.39 6.31
C ASN A 285 7.41 -8.88 6.00
N ASN A 286 7.95 -9.71 6.90
CA ASN A 286 7.93 -11.16 6.77
C ASN A 286 6.92 -11.72 7.78
N SER A 287 6.14 -12.71 7.37
CA SER A 287 5.23 -13.45 8.25
C SER A 287 5.32 -14.94 7.97
N VAL A 288 5.37 -15.74 9.02
CA VAL A 288 5.27 -17.20 8.91
C VAL A 288 3.80 -17.59 9.00
N ARG A 289 3.30 -18.38 8.05
CA ARG A 289 1.96 -18.97 8.14
C ARG A 289 2.07 -20.31 8.86
N VAL A 290 1.53 -20.34 10.06
CA VAL A 290 1.46 -21.54 10.92
C VAL A 290 0.09 -22.21 10.79
N THR A 291 0.05 -23.52 11.02
CA THR A 291 -1.18 -24.32 11.07
C THR A 291 -1.44 -24.81 12.48
N ASP A 292 -2.68 -25.21 12.79
CA ASP A 292 -3.03 -25.80 14.08
C ASP A 292 -2.16 -27.04 14.38
N ALA A 293 -1.92 -27.88 13.37
CA ALA A 293 -1.05 -29.05 13.50
C ALA A 293 0.39 -28.70 13.90
N PHE A 294 0.94 -27.59 13.42
CA PHE A 294 2.27 -27.12 13.86
C PHE A 294 2.22 -26.69 15.33
N MET A 295 1.18 -25.96 15.72
CA MET A 295 1.01 -25.49 17.10
C MET A 295 0.87 -26.66 18.08
N GLU A 296 0.08 -27.68 17.73
CA GLU A 296 -0.05 -28.92 18.51
C GLU A 296 1.29 -29.65 18.62
N ALA A 297 2.06 -29.74 17.53
CA ALA A 297 3.41 -30.33 17.56
C ALA A 297 4.36 -29.54 18.48
N CYS A 298 4.28 -28.21 18.51
CA CYS A 298 5.06 -27.38 19.43
C CYS A 298 4.71 -27.64 20.89
N GLU A 299 3.43 -27.76 21.23
CA GLU A 299 2.96 -28.05 22.60
C GLU A 299 3.42 -29.44 23.07
N ALA A 300 3.41 -30.42 22.16
CA ALA A 300 3.81 -31.79 22.44
C ALA A 300 5.34 -32.05 22.35
N ASP A 301 6.16 -31.02 22.07
CA ASP A 301 7.60 -31.17 21.77
C ASP A 301 7.88 -32.19 20.64
N GLY A 302 6.96 -32.22 19.68
CA GLY A 302 6.92 -33.13 18.55
C GLY A 302 7.87 -32.75 17.41
N ASP A 303 7.97 -33.66 16.46
CA ASP A 303 8.73 -33.46 15.22
C ASP A 303 7.86 -32.74 14.19
N TRP A 304 8.49 -31.96 13.31
CA TRP A 304 7.87 -31.23 12.22
C TRP A 304 8.62 -31.46 10.91
N ASN A 305 7.90 -31.87 9.87
CA ASN A 305 8.48 -32.18 8.57
C ASN A 305 8.47 -30.96 7.66
N LEU A 306 9.65 -30.62 7.15
CA LEU A 306 9.82 -29.64 6.09
C LEU A 306 9.70 -30.34 4.73
N THR A 307 8.72 -29.93 3.94
CA THR A 307 8.19 -30.73 2.83
C THR A 307 8.42 -30.04 1.48
N ALA A 308 9.02 -30.76 0.53
CA ALA A 308 9.27 -30.31 -0.84
C ALA A 308 7.98 -29.84 -1.52
N ARG A 309 8.05 -28.76 -2.30
CA ARG A 309 6.88 -28.20 -2.99
C ARG A 309 6.59 -28.88 -4.33
N THR A 310 7.58 -29.58 -4.89
CA THR A 310 7.46 -30.24 -6.19
C THR A 310 6.79 -31.62 -6.12
N ASP A 311 7.08 -32.43 -5.09
CA ASP A 311 6.60 -33.82 -4.99
C ASP A 311 6.05 -34.22 -3.61
N GLY A 312 6.11 -33.33 -2.62
CA GLY A 312 5.62 -33.60 -1.26
C GLY A 312 6.52 -34.49 -0.40
N THR A 313 7.75 -34.77 -0.83
CA THR A 313 8.71 -35.53 -0.03
C THR A 313 9.22 -34.73 1.17
N VAL A 314 9.53 -35.42 2.27
CA VAL A 314 10.14 -34.78 3.44
C VAL A 314 11.62 -34.55 3.16
N ILE A 315 12.03 -33.28 3.14
CA ILE A 315 13.42 -32.86 2.94
C ILE A 315 14.20 -32.94 4.26
N GLU A 316 13.54 -32.52 5.36
CA GLU A 316 14.16 -32.44 6.68
C GLU A 316 13.08 -32.55 7.76
N THR A 317 13.43 -33.15 8.89
CA THR A 317 12.57 -33.19 10.08
C THR A 317 13.26 -32.44 11.21
N VAL A 318 12.56 -31.46 11.79
CA VAL A 318 13.04 -30.62 12.89
C VAL A 318 12.17 -30.80 14.13
N LYS A 319 12.63 -30.33 15.29
CA LYS A 319 11.74 -30.19 16.45
C LYS A 319 10.87 -28.97 16.27
N ALA A 320 9.54 -29.13 16.33
CA ALA A 320 8.58 -28.05 16.12
C ALA A 320 8.88 -26.86 17.05
N ARG A 321 9.16 -27.16 18.33
CA ARG A 321 9.48 -26.16 19.36
C ARG A 321 10.79 -25.39 19.15
N LYS A 322 11.72 -25.95 18.37
CA LYS A 322 13.02 -25.31 18.10
C LYS A 322 12.92 -24.31 16.95
N LEU A 323 11.98 -24.52 16.02
CA LEU A 323 11.74 -23.66 14.88
C LEU A 323 11.07 -22.34 15.32
#